data_AF-A0A9P0K3F1-F1
#
_entry.id   AF-A0A9P0K3F1-F1
#
_cell.length_a   1.000
_cell.length_b   1.000
_cell.length_c   1.000
_cell.angle_alpha   90.00
_cell.angle_beta   90.00
_cell.angle_gamma   90.00
#
_symmetry.space_group_name_H-M   'P 1'
#
loop_
_entity.id
_entity.type
_entity.pdbx_description
1 polymer ?
#
loop_
_entity_poly.entity_id
_entity_poly.type
_entity_poly.pdbx_seq_one_letter_code
_entity_poly.pdbx_strand_id
1 'polypeptide(L)'
;MRVFLRYVGDPGFQIGIGDGIGVHQSTVSRTVTNVITRIVQKSNIWIRFPTSCEDLHNAKNKWQEKFNFPSTIGAIDCTDIPIMKPFIHADE
;
A
#
# COMPACT_ATOMS: atom_id res chain seq x y z
N MET A 1 7.19 13.51 10.95
CA MET A 1 7.69 12.59 9.89
C MET A 1 8.15 11.25 10.44
N ARG A 2 9.00 11.19 11.48
CA ARG A 2 9.56 9.93 12.02
C ARG A 2 8.53 8.83 12.30
N VAL A 3 7.37 9.19 12.86
CA VAL A 3 6.23 8.28 13.11
C VAL A 3 5.74 7.60 11.83
N PHE A 4 5.48 8.39 10.77
CA PHE A 4 4.99 7.85 9.51
C PHE A 4 6.04 6.98 8.81
N LEU A 5 7.31 7.42 8.79
CA LEU A 5 8.40 6.64 8.21
C LEU A 5 8.61 5.30 8.92
N ARG A 6 8.49 5.28 10.26
CA ARG A 6 8.55 4.03 11.00
C ARG A 6 7.36 3.12 10.67
N TYR A 7 6.16 3.68 10.54
CA TYR A 7 4.97 2.92 10.17
C TYR A 7 5.08 2.23 8.81
N VAL A 8 5.53 2.93 7.77
CA VAL A 8 5.64 2.33 6.43
C VAL A 8 6.82 1.35 6.29
N GLY A 9 7.78 1.38 7.21
CA GLY A 9 8.91 0.46 7.25
C GLY A 9 8.74 -0.71 8.21
N ASP A 10 7.62 -0.80 8.93
CA ASP A 10 7.37 -1.81 9.96
C ASP A 10 6.18 -2.69 9.57
N PRO A 11 6.34 -4.02 9.43
CA PRO A 11 5.24 -4.93 9.09
C PRO A 11 4.24 -5.14 10.25
N GLY A 12 4.55 -4.63 11.46
CA GLY A 12 3.79 -4.87 12.69
C GLY A 12 2.56 -3.98 12.92
N PHE A 13 1.95 -3.37 11.89
CA PHE A 13 0.65 -2.66 12.01
C PHE A 13 0.53 -1.70 13.21
N GLN A 14 1.42 -0.71 13.31
CA GLN A 14 1.52 0.28 14.42
C GLN A 14 2.00 -0.23 15.78
N ILE A 15 2.16 -1.54 15.98
CA ILE A 15 2.60 -2.12 17.26
C ILE A 15 4.01 -1.63 17.59
N GLY A 16 4.21 -1.12 18.80
CA GLY A 16 5.52 -0.67 19.30
C GLY A 16 6.06 0.63 18.70
N ILE A 17 5.38 1.25 17.72
CA ILE A 17 5.82 2.53 17.14
C ILE A 17 5.73 3.67 18.17
N GLY A 18 4.65 3.67 18.95
CA GLY A 18 4.45 4.66 20.02
C GLY A 18 5.57 4.57 21.05
N ASP A 19 5.86 3.37 21.52
CA ASP A 19 6.89 3.10 22.53
C ASP A 19 8.29 3.43 22.01
N GLY A 20 8.62 3.04 20.77
CA GLY A 20 9.93 3.30 20.16
C GLY A 20 10.21 4.78 19.84
N ILE A 21 9.17 5.62 19.79
CA ILE A 21 9.30 7.06 19.51
C ILE A 21 8.98 7.91 20.76
N GLY A 22 8.38 7.32 21.80
CA GLY A 22 7.97 8.03 23.02
C GLY A 22 6.68 8.84 22.84
N VAL A 23 5.72 8.34 22.07
CA VAL A 23 4.41 8.99 21.84
C VAL A 23 3.25 8.04 22.06
N HIS A 24 2.13 8.57 22.54
CA HIS A 24 0.92 7.76 22.71
C HIS A 24 0.40 7.22 21.37
N GLN A 25 -0.19 6.02 21.38
CA GLN A 25 -0.73 5.36 20.19
C GLN A 25 -1.71 6.26 19.40
N SER A 26 -2.54 7.05 20.09
CA SER A 26 -3.45 7.99 19.43
C SER A 26 -2.73 9.06 18.60
N THR A 27 -1.53 9.48 19.01
CA THR A 27 -0.68 10.39 18.24
C THR A 27 -0.08 9.69 17.02
N VAL A 28 0.31 8.41 17.15
CA VAL A 28 0.74 7.58 16.01
C VAL A 28 -0.37 7.51 14.97
N SER A 29 -1.56 7.08 15.38
CA SER A 29 -2.73 6.91 14.50
C SER A 29 -3.07 8.21 13.76
N ARG A 30 -3.26 9.33 14.46
CA ARG A 30 -3.55 10.63 13.85
C ARG A 30 -2.48 11.09 12.87
N THR A 31 -1.20 10.88 13.22
CA THR A 31 -0.08 11.27 12.35
C THR A 31 -0.06 10.44 11.07
N VAL A 32 -0.22 9.13 11.19
CA VAL A 32 -0.25 8.21 10.03
C VAL A 32 -1.41 8.57 9.11
N THR A 33 -2.63 8.69 9.64
CA THR A 33 -3.80 9.07 8.85
C THR A 33 -3.59 10.40 8.13
N ASN A 34 -3.14 11.44 8.84
CA ASN A 34 -2.93 12.77 8.25
C ASN A 34 -1.93 12.75 7.08
N VAL A 35 -0.81 12.04 7.24
CA VAL A 35 0.22 11.94 6.18
C VAL A 35 -0.28 11.11 5.00
N ILE A 36 -0.92 9.96 5.24
CA ILE A 36 -1.51 9.13 4.18
C ILE A 36 -2.52 9.94 3.37
N THR A 37 -3.44 10.65 4.01
CA THR A 37 -4.45 11.47 3.32
C THR A 37 -3.80 12.47 2.37
N ARG A 38 -2.72 13.14 2.79
CA ARG A 38 -2.00 14.11 1.96
C ARG A 38 -1.28 13.46 0.78
N ILE A 39 -0.72 12.27 0.97
CA ILE A 39 -0.09 11.49 -0.11
C ILE A 39 -1.16 11.05 -1.13
N VAL A 40 -2.29 10.51 -0.66
CA VAL A 40 -3.40 10.06 -1.51
C VAL A 40 -3.99 11.20 -2.32
N GLN A 41 -4.09 12.41 -1.76
CA GLN A 41 -4.51 13.61 -2.50
C GLN A 41 -3.61 13.96 -3.70
N LYS A 42 -2.39 13.42 -3.76
CA LYS A 42 -1.45 13.59 -4.88
C LYS A 42 -1.39 12.36 -5.80
N SER A 43 -2.19 11.32 -5.53
CA SER A 43 -2.19 10.07 -6.28
C SER A 43 -2.41 10.28 -7.78
N ASN A 44 -3.30 11.18 -8.17
CA ASN A 44 -3.57 11.50 -9.58
C ASN A 44 -2.36 12.09 -10.33
N ILE A 45 -1.36 12.59 -9.61
CA ILE A 45 -0.14 13.15 -10.19
C ILE A 45 0.92 12.05 -10.37
N TRP A 46 1.06 11.18 -9.36
CA TRP A 46 2.13 10.18 -9.28
C TRP A 46 1.74 8.80 -9.81
N ILE A 47 0.48 8.40 -9.67
CA ILE A 47 -0.05 7.14 -10.17
C ILE A 47 -0.60 7.40 -11.57
N ARG A 48 0.13 6.91 -12.57
CA ARG A 48 -0.29 6.97 -13.99
C ARG A 48 -0.47 5.55 -14.50
N PHE A 49 -1.64 5.29 -15.07
CA PHE A 49 -1.93 4.04 -15.76
C PHE A 49 -1.93 4.27 -17.27
N PRO A 50 -1.50 3.30 -18.08
CA PRO A 50 -1.74 3.33 -19.52
C PRO A 50 -3.26 3.29 -19.77
N THR A 51 -3.79 4.31 -20.45
CA THR A 51 -5.24 4.43 -20.71
C THR A 51 -5.59 4.37 -22.20
N SER A 52 -4.66 4.73 -23.09
CA SER A 52 -4.87 4.60 -24.54
C SER A 52 -4.57 3.17 -25.00
N CYS A 53 -5.16 2.76 -26.14
CA CYS A 53 -4.86 1.47 -26.75
C CYS A 53 -3.37 1.32 -27.09
N GLU A 54 -2.73 2.41 -27.52
CA GLU A 54 -1.30 2.45 -27.82
C GLU A 54 -0.46 2.27 -26.55
N ASP A 55 -0.76 2.99 -25.48
CA ASP A 55 -0.04 2.86 -24.21
C ASP A 55 -0.18 1.46 -23.61
N LEU A 56 -1.39 0.88 -23.70
CA LEU A 56 -1.65 -0.47 -23.25
C LEU A 56 -0.87 -1.50 -24.07
N HIS A 57 -0.82 -1.34 -25.40
CA HIS A 57 -0.04 -2.21 -26.27
C HIS A 57 1.45 -2.12 -25.95
N ASN A 58 1.97 -0.90 -25.79
CA ASN A 58 3.35 -0.65 -25.42
C ASN A 58 3.71 -1.25 -24.05
N ALA A 59 2.83 -1.12 -23.06
CA ALA A 59 3.02 -1.72 -21.74
C ALA A 59 3.03 -3.25 -21.80
N LYS A 60 2.14 -3.87 -22.59
CA LYS A 60 2.10 -5.33 -22.80
C LYS A 60 3.37 -5.86 -23.44
N ASN A 61 3.83 -5.20 -24.51
CA ASN A 61 5.04 -5.63 -25.22
C ASN A 61 6.25 -5.56 -24.30
N LYS A 62 6.45 -4.44 -23.59
CA LYS A 62 7.54 -4.28 -22.62
C LYS A 62 7.52 -5.35 -21.53
N TRP A 63 6.35 -5.71 -21.02
CA TRP A 63 6.22 -6.74 -20.00
C TRP A 63 6.52 -8.14 -20.54
N GLN A 64 5.95 -8.48 -21.70
CA GLN A 64 6.18 -9.76 -22.38
C GLN A 64 7.67 -9.94 -22.70
N GLU A 65 8.33 -8.91 -23.25
CA GLU A 65 9.76 -8.96 -23.57
C GLU A 65 10.63 -9.21 -22.33
N LYS A 66 10.27 -8.60 -21.20
CA LYS A 66 11.06 -8.70 -19.97
C LYS A 66 10.80 -9.97 -19.16
N PHE A 67 9.57 -10.43 -19.11
CA PHE A 67 9.13 -11.48 -18.17
C PHE A 67 8.54 -12.71 -18.86
N ASN A 68 8.39 -12.69 -20.19
CA ASN A 68 7.76 -13.73 -20.98
C ASN A 68 6.35 -14.11 -20.49
N PHE A 69 5.63 -13.13 -19.94
CA PHE A 69 4.28 -13.30 -19.40
C PHE A 69 3.25 -12.54 -20.24
N PRO A 70 2.31 -13.24 -20.91
CA PRO A 70 1.47 -12.63 -21.93
C PRO A 70 0.36 -11.76 -21.35
N SER A 71 -0.01 -10.74 -22.12
CA SER A 71 -1.16 -9.87 -21.88
C SER A 71 -1.14 -9.05 -20.58
N THR A 72 -0.01 -9.00 -19.85
CA THR A 72 0.15 -8.20 -18.63
C THR A 72 0.79 -6.85 -18.92
N ILE A 73 0.34 -5.81 -18.22
CA ILE A 73 0.86 -4.43 -18.36
C ILE A 73 1.74 -3.99 -17.18
N GLY A 74 1.78 -4.78 -16.11
CA GLY A 74 2.43 -4.44 -14.85
C GLY A 74 2.06 -5.43 -13.74
N ALA A 75 2.75 -5.32 -12.60
CA ALA A 75 2.39 -5.98 -11.36
C ALA A 75 2.32 -4.94 -10.24
N ILE A 76 1.44 -5.16 -9.27
CA ILE A 76 1.30 -4.34 -8.07
C ILE A 76 1.53 -5.27 -6.89
N ASP A 77 2.52 -4.94 -6.06
CA ASP A 77 2.75 -5.61 -4.80
C ASP A 77 1.88 -4.95 -3.72
N CYS A 78 1.11 -5.75 -2.99
CA CYS A 78 0.15 -5.28 -2.00
C CYS A 78 0.52 -5.84 -0.62
N THR A 79 0.13 -5.15 0.44
CA THR A 79 0.16 -5.70 1.79
C THR A 79 -1.17 -6.37 2.09
N ASP A 80 -1.14 -7.64 2.48
CA ASP A 80 -2.34 -8.34 2.92
C ASP A 80 -2.96 -7.65 4.14
N ILE A 81 -4.25 -7.38 4.07
CA ILE A 81 -5.00 -6.89 5.22
C ILE A 81 -5.37 -8.11 6.07
N PRO A 82 -5.03 -8.12 7.38
CA PRO A 82 -5.45 -9.21 8.26
C PRO A 82 -6.97 -9.35 8.24
N ILE A 83 -7.46 -10.49 7.75
CA ILE A 83 -8.89 -10.82 7.82
C ILE A 83 -9.14 -11.36 9.23
N MET A 84 -9.82 -10.57 10.06
CA MET A 84 -10.27 -11.06 11.36
C MET A 84 -11.34 -12.13 11.15
N LYS A 85 -11.18 -13.29 11.80
CA LYS A 85 -12.19 -14.33 11.74
C LYS A 85 -13.53 -13.81 12.27
N PRO A 86 -14.67 -14.24 11.70
CA PRO A 86 -15.98 -13.87 12.24
C PRO A 86 -16.10 -14.29 13.71
N PHE A 87 -16.66 -13.44 14.56
CA PHE A 87 -16.91 -13.76 15.97
C PHE A 87 -18.19 -14.57 16.19
N ILE A 88 -19.04 -14.71 15.15
CA ILE A 88 -20.45 -15.12 15.29
C ILE A 88 -20.61 -16.65 15.30
N HIS A 89 -19.72 -17.38 14.65
CA HIS A 89 -19.69 -18.84 14.70
C HIS A 89 -18.29 -19.26 15.13
N ALA A 90 -18.16 -19.59 16.42
CA ALA A 90 -16.97 -20.28 16.90
C ALA A 90 -16.85 -21.58 16.12
N ASP A 91 -15.61 -21.91 15.75
CA ASP A 91 -15.28 -23.15 15.05
C ASP A 91 -15.94 -24.34 15.79
N GLU A 92 -16.82 -25.08 15.11
CA GLU A 92 -17.38 -26.35 15.62
C GLU A 92 -16.28 -27.39 15.86
#